data_AF-A0A534V5U7-F1
#
_entry.id   AF-A0A534V5U7-F1
#
_cell.length_a   1.000
_cell.length_b   1.000
_cell.length_c   1.000
_cell.angle_alpha   90.00
_cell.angle_beta   90.00
_cell.angle_gamma   90.00
#
_symmetry.space_group_name_H-M   'P 1'
#
loop_
_entity.id
_entity.type
_entity.pdbx_description
1 polymer ?
#
loop_
_entity_poly.entity_id
_entity_poly.type
_entity_poly.pdbx_seq_one_letter_code
_entity_poly.pdbx_strand_id
1 'polypeptide(L)' 'MTAPLEALRSALADRYALERELGHGGMATVYLARDLRHGRPVAIKV' A
#
# COMPACT_ATOMS: atom_id res chain seq x y z
N MET A 1 18.16 7.32 5.46
CA MET A 1 16.83 7.31 6.11
C MET A 1 15.81 7.06 5.02
N THR A 2 15.31 5.84 4.90
CA THR A 2 14.27 5.49 3.91
C THR A 2 12.94 6.06 4.39
N ALA A 3 12.20 6.75 3.52
CA ALA A 3 10.91 7.31 3.92
C ALA A 3 9.92 6.17 4.27
N PRO A 4 9.01 6.35 5.24
CA PRO A 4 8.10 5.29 5.69
C PRO A 4 7.30 4.62 4.55
N LEU A 5 6.93 5.38 3.52
CA LEU A 5 6.25 4.86 2.34
C LEU A 5 7.15 3.97 1.47
N GLU A 6 8.43 4.30 1.32
CA GLU A 6 9.37 3.50 0.54
C GLU A 6 9.65 2.16 1.22
N ALA A 7 9.76 2.15 2.55
CA ALA A 7 9.86 0.93 3.34
C ALA A 7 8.61 0.06 3.18
N LEU A 8 7.42 0.67 3.23
CA LEU A 8 6.16 -0.04 3.02
C LEU A 8 6.03 -0.60 1.60
N ARG A 9 6.42 0.17 0.57
CA ARG A 9 6.46 -0.29 -0.81
C ARG A 9 7.37 -1.51 -0.95
N SER A 10 8.57 -1.46 -0.37
CA SER A 10 9.50 -2.58 -0.41
C SER A 10 8.96 -3.81 0.31
N ALA A 11 8.33 -3.63 1.48
CA ALA A 11 7.80 -4.74 2.27
C ALA A 11 6.59 -5.44 1.61
N LEU A 12 5.86 -4.72 0.75
CA LEU A 12 4.67 -5.24 0.08
C LEU A 12 4.90 -5.63 -1.38
N ALA A 13 6.01 -5.22 -2.00
CA ALA A 13 6.28 -5.34 -3.45
C ALA A 13 6.14 -6.77 -4.00
N ASP A 14 6.42 -7.80 -3.20
CA ASP A 14 6.29 -9.20 -3.63
C ASP A 14 4.84 -9.62 -3.92
N ARG A 15 3.84 -8.94 -3.34
CA ARG A 15 2.42 -9.32 -3.43
C ARG A 15 1.49 -8.18 -3.82
N TYR A 16 1.86 -6.95 -3.50
CA TYR A 16 1.03 -5.77 -3.72
C TYR A 16 1.84 -4.63 -4.31
N ALA A 17 1.36 -4.07 -5.41
CA ALA A 17 1.88 -2.81 -5.94
C ALA A 17 1.06 -1.64 -5.41
N LEU A 18 1.64 -0.81 -4.52
CA LEU A 18 0.98 0.40 -4.02
C LEU A 18 0.85 1.46 -5.12
N GLU A 19 -0.35 2.00 -5.30
CA GLU A 19 -0.63 3.00 -6.33
C GLU A 19 -0.73 4.42 -5.73
N ARG A 20 -1.74 4.67 -4.90
CA ARG A 20 -1.98 5.99 -4.28
C ARG A 20 -2.67 5.87 -2.93
N GLU A 21 -2.57 6.91 -2.11
CA GLU A 21 -3.41 7.06 -0.92
C GLU A 21 -4.89 7.22 -1.32
N LEU A 22 -5.78 6.57 -0.59
CA LEU A 22 -7.24 6.71 -0.67
C LEU A 22 -7.77 7.61 0.45
N GLY A 23 -7.09 7.65 1.59
CA GLY A 23 -7.35 8.60 2.66
C GLY A 23 -6.49 8.35 3.90
N HIS A 24 -6.41 9.34 4.77
CA HIS A 24 -5.78 9.25 6.08
C HIS A 24 -6.76 9.68 7.17
N GLY A 25 -6.61 9.12 8.36
CA GLY A 25 -7.37 9.51 9.54
C GLY A 25 -6.63 9.16 10.82
N GLY A 26 -7.24 9.44 11.98
CA GLY A 26 -6.58 9.34 13.28
C GLY A 26 -6.04 7.95 13.67
N MET A 27 -6.38 6.89 12.94
CA MET A 27 -5.91 5.53 13.21
C MET A 27 -4.98 4.96 12.14
N ALA A 28 -5.02 5.45 10.91
CA ALA A 28 -4.36 4.79 9.78
C ALA A 28 -4.36 5.61 8.49
N THR A 29 -3.47 5.23 7.57
CA THR A 29 -3.55 5.62 6.16
C THR A 29 -4.01 4.42 5.32
N VAL A 30 -4.89 4.67 4.35
CA VAL A 30 -5.40 3.65 3.42
C VAL A 30 -4.83 3.91 2.05
N TYR A 31 -4.25 2.88 1.43
CA TYR A 31 -3.71 2.92 0.08
C TYR A 31 -4.49 2.01 -0.86
N LEU A 32 -4.67 2.46 -2.10
CA LEU A 32 -5.01 1.61 -3.22
C LEU A 32 -3.78 0.82 -3.64
N ALA A 33 -3.94 -0.48 -3.83
CA ALA A 33 -2.90 -1.35 -4.35
C ALA A 33 -3.45 -2.35 -5.37
N ARG A 34 -2.57 -2.88 -6.21
CA ARG A 34 -2.84 -4.03 -7.08
C ARG A 34 -2.40 -5.31 -6.38
N ASP A 35 -3.29 -6.26 -6.19
CA ASP A 35 -2.91 -7.63 -5.81
C ASP A 35 -2.29 -8.32 -7.03
N LEU A 36 -0.99 -8.62 -6.97
CA LEU A 36 -0.25 -9.20 -8.09
C LEU A 36 -0.60 -10.68 -8.31
N ARG A 37 -1.11 -11.38 -7.30
CA ARG A 37 -1.53 -12.78 -7.40
C ARG A 37 -2.90 -12.91 -8.06
N HIS A 38 -3.83 -12.01 -7.73
CA HIS A 38 -5.22 -12.11 -8.18
C HIS A 38 -5.59 -11.07 -9.25
N GLY A 39 -4.69 -10.13 -9.58
CA GLY A 39 -4.88 -9.13 -10.63
C GLY A 39 -5.95 -8.06 -10.33
N ARG A 40 -6.40 -7.92 -9.08
CA ARG A 40 -7.51 -7.04 -8.70
C ARG A 40 -7.07 -5.88 -7.80
N PRO A 41 -7.75 -4.73 -7.86
CA PRO A 41 -7.51 -3.64 -6.92
C PRO A 41 -7.93 -4.05 -5.50
N VAL A 42 -7.12 -3.68 -4.51
CA VAL A 42 -7.36 -3.91 -3.07
C VAL A 42 -7.02 -2.65 -2.28
N ALA A 43 -7.61 -2.51 -1.10
CA ALA A 43 -7.26 -1.46 -0.14
C ALA A 43 -6.36 -2.02 0.96
N ILE A 44 -5.26 -1.32 1.25
CA ILE A 44 -4.33 -1.67 2.33
C ILE A 44 -4.41 -0.57 3.39
N LYS A 45 -4.77 -0.95 4.62
CA LYS A 45 -4.77 -0.07 5.78
C LYS A 45 -3.50 -0.34 6.59
N VAL A 46 -2.72 0.69 6.85
CA VAL A 46 -1.50 0.66 7.68
C VAL A 46 -1.65 1.52 8.91
#